data_AF-A0A8H2ZV54-F1
#
_entry.id   AF-A0A8H2ZV54-F1
#
_cell.length_a   1.000
_cell.length_b   1.000
_cell.length_c   1.000
_cell.angle_alpha   90.00
_cell.angle_beta   90.00
_cell.angle_gamma   90.00
#
_symmetry.space_group_name_H-M   'P 1'
#
loop_
_entity.id
_entity.type
_entity.pdbx_description
1 polymer ?
#
loop_
_entity_poly.entity_id
_entity_poly.type
_entity_poly.pdbx_seq_one_letter_code
_entity_poly.pdbx_strand_id
1 'polypeptide(L)'
;MVIPIHHWGRPLDAYVTSYTRDKTTSRLPDSDDPQQFAIGRQMIKKICLVAHDPAVSSNISVSDLLEVLNMSRSPAGYSLFSNSRLISGCIRLMSRLPLSRGGRQAPFSYEYGYLCFRLLILALGMSLIDGREGCSQSFMQDMATYRDMEPIYLFSLCIRGIVAEHITHSAEVGDGQDIYSCVLGWLRCSECPELPELVSRSDTSTLLSMIWDDEKQFTKAMLQTYSPGLSGVVYLLWRYVQYERHLKEHPHPYRFMVPFIDVFFRCILCSTPDQALAVAMIRMANSGALQLREIAPINIRSELADSRLMIQAFIYQLNLGISTDDGETSLPIEDIPDTLHFLHSHFLPGCQDMIPELIGTTIKRCWITFLNPSRMSYFPTAFTVTFSWCRGFIVQLRQLKPTSSNKSLKLEVLTSSMDNDLIDFIGRIMVLIDPTPPKLIDSGTTISCSIEFGTDAWY
;
A
#
# COMPACT_ATOMS: atom_id res chain seq x y z
N MET A 1 -33.72 6.77 11.65
CA MET A 1 -33.79 5.49 12.38
C MET A 1 -32.39 5.20 12.90
N VAL A 2 -32.17 5.21 14.21
CA VAL A 2 -30.83 4.98 14.80
C VAL A 2 -30.58 3.48 14.81
N ILE A 3 -29.75 2.99 13.89
CA ILE A 3 -29.35 1.58 13.87
C ILE A 3 -28.37 1.36 15.04
N PRO A 4 -28.63 0.39 15.94
CA PRO A 4 -27.75 0.15 17.09
C PRO A 4 -26.35 -0.27 16.65
N ILE A 5 -25.34 0.20 17.38
CA ILE A 5 -23.90 -0.03 17.13
C ILE A 5 -23.57 -1.53 16.94
N HIS A 6 -24.34 -2.42 17.59
CA HIS A 6 -24.19 -3.88 17.45
C HIS A 6 -24.37 -4.40 16.00
N HIS A 7 -25.09 -3.69 15.13
CA HIS A 7 -25.29 -4.14 13.75
C HIS A 7 -24.01 -4.04 12.90
N TRP A 8 -23.14 -3.10 13.20
CA TRP A 8 -21.90 -2.84 12.44
C TRP A 8 -20.71 -3.66 12.94
N GLY A 9 -20.92 -4.49 13.96
CA GLY A 9 -19.89 -5.33 14.56
C GLY A 9 -19.02 -4.59 15.55
N ARG A 10 -17.82 -5.12 15.78
CA ARG A 10 -16.89 -4.59 16.77
C ARG A 10 -16.21 -3.30 16.26
N PRO A 11 -15.82 -2.38 17.15
CA PRO A 11 -15.00 -1.23 16.77
C PRO A 11 -13.56 -1.66 16.43
N LEU A 12 -12.83 -0.80 15.70
CA LEU A 12 -11.45 -1.01 15.24
C LEU A 12 -10.54 -1.65 16.29
N ASP A 13 -10.44 -1.04 17.47
CA ASP A 13 -9.53 -1.51 18.54
C ASP A 13 -9.84 -2.92 19.04
N ALA A 14 -11.07 -3.40 18.85
CA ALA A 14 -11.50 -4.73 19.25
C ALA A 14 -11.35 -5.76 18.11
N TYR A 15 -11.68 -5.40 16.87
CA TYR A 15 -11.73 -6.39 15.79
C TYR A 15 -10.35 -6.73 15.22
N VAL A 16 -9.40 -5.79 15.18
CA VAL A 16 -8.08 -5.99 14.55
C VAL A 16 -7.35 -7.22 15.11
N THR A 17 -7.50 -7.48 16.41
CA THR A 17 -6.89 -8.63 17.08
C THR A 17 -7.42 -9.98 16.60
N SER A 18 -8.57 -10.02 15.92
CA SER A 18 -9.15 -11.23 15.32
C SER A 18 -8.64 -11.51 13.90
N TYR A 19 -7.99 -10.55 13.26
CA TYR A 19 -7.55 -10.66 11.86
C TYR A 19 -6.03 -10.56 11.71
N THR A 20 -5.28 -10.88 12.76
CA THR A 20 -3.83 -11.05 12.68
C THR A 20 -3.48 -12.23 11.76
N ARG A 21 -2.24 -12.29 11.28
CA ARG A 21 -1.75 -13.36 10.39
C ARG A 21 -2.07 -14.74 10.94
N ASP A 22 -1.65 -15.05 12.17
CA ASP A 22 -1.87 -16.35 12.82
C ASP A 22 -3.34 -16.78 12.90
N LYS A 23 -4.27 -15.83 12.97
CA LYS A 23 -5.72 -16.10 13.05
C LYS A 23 -6.41 -16.17 11.70
N THR A 24 -5.77 -15.65 10.65
CA THR A 24 -6.35 -15.55 9.29
C THR A 24 -5.80 -16.59 8.34
N THR A 25 -4.63 -17.17 8.63
CA THR A 25 -3.96 -18.13 7.75
C THR A 25 -4.40 -19.59 7.96
N SER A 26 -5.15 -19.91 9.02
CA SER A 26 -5.59 -21.30 9.27
C SER A 26 -6.34 -21.90 8.08
N ARG A 27 -5.79 -22.96 7.48
CA ARG A 27 -6.45 -23.77 6.45
C ARG A 27 -7.63 -24.51 7.10
N LEU A 28 -8.82 -24.40 6.50
CA LEU A 28 -9.92 -25.29 6.88
C LEU A 28 -9.58 -26.71 6.41
N PRO A 29 -9.97 -27.77 7.15
CA PRO A 29 -9.84 -29.13 6.64
C PRO A 29 -10.43 -29.21 5.24
N ASP A 30 -9.88 -30.05 4.35
CA ASP A 30 -10.39 -30.29 2.99
C ASP A 30 -11.82 -30.93 2.96
N SER A 31 -12.61 -30.74 4.02
CA SER A 31 -14.03 -31.03 4.08
C SER A 31 -14.76 -29.98 3.26
N ASP A 32 -14.97 -30.28 1.99
CA ASP A 32 -15.95 -29.61 1.14
C ASP A 32 -17.36 -29.85 1.69
N ASP A 33 -17.77 -29.12 2.75
CA ASP A 33 -19.16 -29.15 3.21
C ASP A 33 -20.05 -28.47 2.15
N PRO A 34 -20.80 -29.24 1.33
CA PRO A 34 -21.55 -28.67 0.22
C PRO A 34 -22.63 -27.71 0.70
N GLN A 35 -23.11 -27.88 1.94
CA GLN A 35 -24.10 -27.03 2.57
C GLN A 35 -23.50 -25.66 2.92
N GLN A 36 -22.30 -25.63 3.49
CA GLN A 36 -21.57 -24.38 3.76
C GLN A 36 -21.32 -23.59 2.48
N PHE A 37 -20.86 -24.25 1.42
CA PHE A 37 -20.68 -23.62 0.11
C PHE A 37 -21.99 -23.15 -0.53
N ALA A 38 -23.11 -23.86 -0.32
CA ALA A 38 -24.41 -23.42 -0.79
C ALA A 38 -24.87 -22.13 -0.07
N ILE A 39 -24.67 -22.06 1.25
CA ILE A 39 -24.97 -20.87 2.06
C ILE A 39 -24.10 -19.69 1.60
N GLY A 40 -22.79 -19.88 1.48
CA GLY A 40 -21.86 -18.85 1.04
C GLY A 40 -22.19 -18.32 -0.37
N ARG A 41 -22.56 -19.19 -1.31
CA ARG A 41 -23.06 -18.78 -2.64
C ARG A 41 -24.33 -17.93 -2.55
N GLN A 42 -25.26 -18.28 -1.68
CA GLN A 42 -26.47 -17.49 -1.46
C GLN A 42 -26.14 -16.11 -0.89
N MET A 43 -25.20 -16.02 0.05
CA MET A 43 -24.77 -14.76 0.64
C MET A 43 -24.03 -13.87 -0.36
N ILE A 44 -23.12 -14.43 -1.18
CA ILE A 44 -22.49 -13.70 -2.29
C ILE A 44 -23.55 -13.15 -3.24
N LYS A 45 -24.56 -13.95 -3.62
CA LYS A 45 -25.66 -13.47 -4.46
C LYS A 45 -26.39 -12.28 -3.83
N LYS A 46 -26.66 -12.31 -2.51
CA LYS A 46 -27.28 -11.18 -1.80
C LYS A 46 -26.40 -9.93 -1.86
N ILE A 47 -25.09 -10.06 -1.63
CA ILE A 47 -24.15 -8.92 -1.72
C ILE A 47 -24.14 -8.35 -3.15
N CYS A 48 -24.07 -9.21 -4.17
CA CYS A 48 -24.12 -8.78 -5.58
C CYS A 48 -25.43 -8.03 -5.91
N LEU A 49 -26.56 -8.40 -5.31
CA LEU A 49 -27.83 -7.69 -5.51
C LEU A 49 -27.82 -6.27 -4.94
N VAL A 50 -27.02 -5.98 -3.92
CA VAL A 50 -26.89 -4.62 -3.35
C VAL A 50 -26.38 -3.60 -4.36
N ALA A 51 -25.62 -4.05 -5.37
CA ALA A 51 -25.16 -3.20 -6.46
C ALA A 51 -26.34 -2.58 -7.25
N HIS A 52 -27.47 -3.28 -7.36
CA HIS A 52 -28.65 -2.85 -8.10
C HIS A 52 -29.78 -2.36 -7.19
N ASP A 53 -30.01 -3.04 -6.07
CA ASP A 53 -31.08 -2.72 -5.13
C ASP A 53 -30.52 -2.37 -3.75
N PRO A 54 -30.48 -1.07 -3.41
CA PRO A 54 -30.10 -0.61 -2.10
C PRO A 54 -30.96 -1.13 -0.94
N ALA A 55 -32.21 -1.55 -1.14
CA ALA A 55 -33.01 -2.05 -0.02
C ALA A 55 -32.43 -3.34 0.59
N VAL A 56 -31.71 -4.13 -0.21
CA VAL A 56 -31.20 -5.46 0.18
C VAL A 56 -30.09 -5.41 1.25
N SER A 57 -29.38 -4.29 1.44
CA SER A 57 -28.27 -4.26 2.42
C SER A 57 -28.70 -4.41 3.86
N SER A 58 -29.94 -4.03 4.19
CA SER A 58 -30.48 -4.14 5.55
C SER A 58 -30.52 -5.59 6.06
N ASN A 59 -30.38 -6.56 5.14
CA ASN A 59 -30.43 -7.98 5.41
C ASN A 59 -29.06 -8.67 5.45
N ILE A 60 -27.96 -7.92 5.35
CA ILE A 60 -26.59 -8.47 5.38
C ILE A 60 -25.95 -8.09 6.71
N SER A 61 -25.67 -9.08 7.54
CA SER A 61 -25.04 -8.93 8.86
C SER A 61 -23.53 -9.16 8.81
N VAL A 62 -22.82 -8.79 9.89
CA VAL A 62 -21.40 -9.13 10.09
C VAL A 62 -21.14 -10.64 10.01
N SER A 63 -22.06 -11.45 10.54
CA SER A 63 -21.95 -12.91 10.49
C SER A 63 -22.01 -13.44 9.06
N ASP A 64 -22.86 -12.86 8.21
CA ASP A 64 -22.95 -13.26 6.80
C ASP A 64 -21.66 -12.93 6.05
N LEU A 65 -21.07 -11.75 6.30
CA LEU A 65 -19.80 -11.35 5.71
C LEU A 65 -18.64 -12.24 6.17
N LEU A 66 -18.63 -12.61 7.46
CA LEU A 66 -17.62 -13.52 8.02
C LEU A 66 -17.73 -14.92 7.42
N GLU A 67 -18.95 -15.43 7.26
CA GLU A 67 -19.19 -16.73 6.61
C GLU A 67 -18.68 -16.74 5.17
N VAL A 68 -18.92 -15.65 4.43
CA VAL A 68 -18.39 -15.50 3.08
C VAL A 68 -16.86 -15.43 3.10
N LEU A 69 -16.26 -14.65 4.01
CA LEU A 69 -14.81 -14.53 4.12
C LEU A 69 -14.16 -15.88 4.46
N ASN A 70 -14.77 -16.69 5.32
CA ASN A 70 -14.25 -18.01 5.70
C ASN A 70 -14.09 -18.96 4.51
N MET A 71 -14.83 -18.76 3.41
CA MET A 71 -14.65 -19.56 2.20
C MET A 71 -13.25 -19.39 1.57
N SER A 72 -12.57 -18.26 1.79
CA SER A 72 -11.20 -18.04 1.29
C SER A 72 -10.14 -18.91 2.00
N ARG A 73 -10.53 -19.64 3.04
CA ARG A 73 -9.67 -20.62 3.73
C ARG A 73 -9.63 -21.98 3.02
N SER A 74 -10.51 -22.20 2.04
CA SER A 74 -10.52 -23.39 1.18
C SER A 74 -10.18 -23.01 -0.27
N PRO A 75 -9.31 -23.76 -0.96
CA PRO A 75 -9.06 -23.57 -2.40
C PRO A 75 -10.34 -23.52 -3.25
N ALA A 76 -11.32 -24.39 -2.97
CA ALA A 76 -12.58 -24.45 -3.71
C ALA A 76 -13.40 -23.16 -3.59
N GLY A 77 -13.23 -22.40 -2.50
CA GLY A 77 -13.92 -21.14 -2.24
C GLY A 77 -13.52 -20.00 -3.17
N TYR A 78 -12.30 -20.02 -3.71
CA TYR A 78 -11.78 -18.91 -4.52
C TYR A 78 -12.60 -18.65 -5.78
N SER A 79 -13.07 -19.72 -6.44
CA SER A 79 -13.94 -19.63 -7.61
C SER A 79 -15.22 -18.81 -7.38
N LEU A 80 -15.70 -18.73 -6.14
CA LEU A 80 -16.92 -18.00 -5.80
C LEU A 80 -16.73 -16.48 -5.80
N PHE A 81 -15.49 -16.00 -5.60
CA PHE A 81 -15.20 -14.58 -5.53
C PHE A 81 -15.02 -13.94 -6.91
N SER A 82 -14.88 -14.73 -7.98
CA SER A 82 -14.75 -14.19 -9.34
C SER A 82 -16.08 -13.65 -9.87
N ASN A 83 -16.47 -12.48 -9.38
CA ASN A 83 -17.70 -11.81 -9.74
C ASN A 83 -17.54 -10.28 -9.58
N SER A 84 -17.51 -9.55 -10.70
CA SER A 84 -17.39 -8.09 -10.72
C SER A 84 -18.50 -7.37 -9.92
N ARG A 85 -19.70 -7.96 -9.83
CA ARG A 85 -20.82 -7.40 -9.04
C ARG A 85 -20.57 -7.51 -7.55
N LEU A 86 -19.74 -8.45 -7.09
CA LEU A 86 -19.36 -8.57 -5.69
C LEU A 86 -18.50 -7.37 -5.27
N ILE A 87 -17.59 -6.92 -6.14
CA ILE A 87 -16.77 -5.70 -5.94
C ILE A 87 -17.69 -4.50 -5.70
N SER A 88 -18.63 -4.27 -6.62
CA SER A 88 -19.59 -3.16 -6.54
C SER A 88 -20.49 -3.26 -5.31
N GLY A 89 -20.98 -4.47 -5.00
CA GLY A 89 -21.78 -4.74 -3.80
C GLY A 89 -21.04 -4.37 -2.51
N CYS A 90 -19.78 -4.78 -2.37
CA CYS A 90 -18.94 -4.44 -1.22
C CYS A 90 -18.71 -2.94 -1.08
N ILE A 91 -18.45 -2.21 -2.18
CA ILE A 91 -18.31 -0.75 -2.18
C ILE A 91 -19.59 -0.08 -1.69
N ARG A 92 -20.75 -0.53 -2.17
CA ARG A 92 -22.06 0.01 -1.75
C ARG A 92 -22.44 -0.33 -0.32
N LEU A 93 -21.98 -1.45 0.20
CA LEU A 93 -22.15 -1.79 1.61
C LEU A 93 -21.29 -0.89 2.50
N MET A 94 -20.03 -0.64 2.12
CA MET A 94 -19.15 0.27 2.85
C MET A 94 -19.68 1.71 2.88
N SER A 95 -20.24 2.20 1.77
CA SER A 95 -20.74 3.59 1.70
C SER A 95 -22.00 3.86 2.54
N ARG A 96 -22.61 2.82 3.12
CA ARG A 96 -23.81 2.91 3.99
C ARG A 96 -23.50 2.96 5.46
N LEU A 97 -22.24 2.77 5.85
CA LEU A 97 -21.87 2.96 7.23
C LEU A 97 -22.20 4.38 7.68
N PRO A 98 -22.51 4.57 8.97
CA PRO A 98 -22.78 5.90 9.50
C PRO A 98 -21.58 6.81 9.27
N LEU A 99 -21.86 8.04 8.84
CA LEU A 99 -20.84 9.07 8.76
C LEU A 99 -20.26 9.34 10.14
N SER A 100 -18.96 9.60 10.20
CA SER A 100 -18.29 10.06 11.40
C SER A 100 -18.87 11.40 11.88
N ARG A 101 -18.48 11.83 13.09
CA ARG A 101 -18.89 13.14 13.63
C ARG A 101 -18.51 14.33 12.72
N GLY A 102 -17.51 14.14 11.86
CA GLY A 102 -17.10 15.11 10.84
C GLY A 102 -17.84 15.02 9.50
N GLY A 103 -18.90 14.21 9.41
CA GLY A 103 -19.64 14.00 8.17
C GLY A 103 -18.90 13.16 7.12
N ARG A 104 -17.86 12.41 7.52
CA ARG A 104 -17.01 11.62 6.61
C ARG A 104 -17.37 10.15 6.63
N GLN A 105 -17.11 9.46 5.53
CA GLN A 105 -17.18 7.99 5.50
C GLN A 105 -16.14 7.40 6.45
N ALA A 106 -16.51 6.33 7.16
CA ALA A 106 -15.65 5.70 8.17
C ALA A 106 -15.72 4.16 8.15
N PRO A 107 -15.51 3.51 6.98
CA PRO A 107 -15.68 2.07 6.83
C PRO A 107 -14.77 1.23 7.74
N PHE A 108 -13.58 1.71 8.11
CA PHE A 108 -12.61 0.99 8.94
C PHE A 108 -12.78 1.28 10.44
N SER A 109 -13.73 2.14 10.83
CA SER A 109 -14.09 2.31 12.24
C SER A 109 -14.82 1.08 12.81
N TYR A 110 -15.43 0.26 11.94
CA TYR A 110 -16.25 -0.89 12.32
C TYR A 110 -15.90 -2.13 11.52
N GLU A 111 -16.03 -3.29 12.16
CA GLU A 111 -15.74 -4.61 11.58
C GLU A 111 -16.49 -4.88 10.28
N TYR A 112 -17.74 -4.40 10.16
CA TYR A 112 -18.54 -4.55 8.95
C TYR A 112 -17.86 -3.98 7.70
N GLY A 113 -17.40 -2.74 7.76
CA GLY A 113 -16.78 -2.09 6.60
C GLY A 113 -15.41 -2.70 6.29
N TYR A 114 -14.65 -3.09 7.32
CA TYR A 114 -13.41 -3.86 7.14
C TYR A 114 -13.66 -5.19 6.42
N LEU A 115 -14.67 -5.96 6.82
CA LEU A 115 -15.03 -7.22 6.15
C LEU A 115 -15.47 -7.00 4.70
N CYS A 116 -16.27 -5.97 4.41
CA CYS A 116 -16.61 -5.62 3.04
C CYS A 116 -15.35 -5.29 2.22
N PHE A 117 -14.39 -4.56 2.79
CA PHE A 117 -13.12 -4.28 2.13
C PHE A 117 -12.29 -5.55 1.86
N ARG A 118 -12.27 -6.50 2.79
CA ARG A 118 -11.61 -7.81 2.62
C ARG A 118 -12.24 -8.64 1.51
N LEU A 119 -13.57 -8.69 1.46
CA LEU A 119 -14.30 -9.36 0.38
C LEU A 119 -14.09 -8.69 -0.97
N LEU A 120 -13.98 -7.36 -0.99
CA LEU A 120 -13.62 -6.59 -2.18
C LEU A 120 -12.24 -6.99 -2.69
N ILE A 121 -11.22 -7.08 -1.82
CA ILE A 121 -9.87 -7.52 -2.21
C ILE A 121 -9.91 -8.90 -2.87
N LEU A 122 -10.61 -9.86 -2.24
CA LEU A 122 -10.77 -11.22 -2.78
C LEU A 122 -11.47 -11.22 -4.13
N ALA A 123 -12.57 -10.48 -4.26
CA ALA A 123 -13.34 -10.40 -5.49
C ALA A 123 -12.55 -9.78 -6.63
N LEU A 124 -11.89 -8.65 -6.35
CA LEU A 124 -11.04 -7.96 -7.31
C LEU A 124 -9.88 -8.86 -7.77
N GLY A 125 -9.17 -9.48 -6.82
CA GLY A 125 -8.04 -10.34 -7.16
C GLY A 125 -8.47 -11.56 -7.97
N MET A 126 -9.55 -12.25 -7.59
CA MET A 126 -10.03 -13.40 -8.35
C MET A 126 -10.52 -13.03 -9.74
N SER A 127 -11.14 -11.88 -9.91
CA SER A 127 -11.50 -11.42 -11.25
C SER A 127 -10.30 -10.99 -12.09
N LEU A 128 -9.21 -10.51 -11.50
CA LEU A 128 -7.94 -10.30 -12.21
C LEU A 128 -7.29 -11.62 -12.62
N ILE A 129 -7.36 -12.65 -11.78
CA ILE A 129 -6.88 -14.01 -12.07
C ILE A 129 -7.67 -14.64 -13.21
N ASP A 130 -9.00 -14.56 -13.16
CA ASP A 130 -9.89 -15.17 -14.15
C ASP A 130 -9.92 -14.41 -15.48
N GLY A 131 -9.64 -13.09 -15.45
CA GLY A 131 -9.55 -12.27 -16.66
C GLY A 131 -8.39 -12.65 -17.60
N ARG A 132 -7.47 -13.52 -17.15
CA ARG A 132 -6.32 -13.98 -17.92
C ARG A 132 -6.37 -15.48 -18.16
N GLU A 133 -6.20 -15.87 -19.43
CA GLU A 133 -6.22 -17.27 -19.85
C GLU A 133 -5.17 -18.10 -19.10
N GLY A 134 -5.57 -19.26 -18.59
CA GLY A 134 -4.70 -20.20 -17.87
C GLY A 134 -4.31 -19.81 -16.44
N CYS A 135 -4.45 -18.54 -16.03
CA CYS A 135 -4.05 -18.09 -14.69
C CYS A 135 -4.89 -18.72 -13.58
N SER A 136 -6.21 -18.80 -13.73
CA SER A 136 -7.08 -19.48 -12.75
C SER A 136 -6.73 -20.95 -12.56
N GLN A 137 -6.41 -21.65 -13.66
CA GLN A 137 -6.00 -23.05 -13.61
C GLN A 137 -4.64 -23.22 -12.94
N SER A 138 -3.65 -22.38 -13.30
CA SER A 138 -2.33 -22.38 -12.66
C SER A 138 -2.44 -22.11 -11.16
N PHE A 139 -3.27 -21.12 -10.78
CA PHE A 139 -3.51 -20.77 -9.39
C PHE A 139 -4.10 -21.93 -8.58
N MET A 140 -5.11 -22.62 -9.12
CA MET A 140 -5.69 -23.80 -8.48
C MET A 140 -4.70 -24.97 -8.41
N GLN A 141 -3.84 -25.13 -9.42
CA GLN A 141 -2.77 -26.13 -9.43
C GLN A 141 -1.71 -25.82 -8.37
N ASP A 142 -1.33 -24.56 -8.18
CA ASP A 142 -0.40 -24.13 -7.14
C ASP A 142 -0.97 -24.43 -5.75
N MET A 143 -2.24 -24.15 -5.50
CA MET A 143 -2.91 -24.51 -4.24
C MET A 143 -2.95 -26.02 -3.97
N ALA A 144 -3.07 -26.84 -5.03
CA ALA A 144 -3.05 -28.29 -4.91
C ALA A 144 -1.64 -28.84 -4.67
N THR A 145 -0.62 -28.17 -5.22
CA THR A 145 0.80 -28.54 -5.13
C THR A 145 1.40 -28.14 -3.79
N TYR A 146 1.19 -26.90 -3.37
CA TYR A 146 1.77 -26.32 -2.16
C TYR A 146 0.79 -26.41 -0.98
N ARG A 147 0.46 -27.63 -0.55
CA ARG A 147 -0.57 -27.84 0.49
C ARG A 147 -0.20 -27.28 1.87
N ASP A 148 1.08 -27.18 2.15
CA ASP A 148 1.61 -26.65 3.40
C ASP A 148 1.57 -25.11 3.46
N MET A 149 1.32 -24.44 2.32
CA MET A 149 1.15 -22.99 2.26
C MET A 149 -0.33 -22.62 2.40
N GLU A 150 -0.58 -21.46 3.00
CA GLU A 150 -1.94 -21.04 3.26
C GLU A 150 -2.58 -20.48 1.98
N PRO A 151 -3.83 -20.85 1.65
CA PRO A 151 -4.47 -20.45 0.38
C PRO A 151 -4.43 -18.94 0.13
N ILE A 152 -4.63 -18.15 1.19
CA ILE A 152 -4.65 -16.69 1.11
C ILE A 152 -3.27 -16.07 0.83
N TYR A 153 -2.20 -16.74 1.26
CA TYR A 153 -0.84 -16.33 0.94
C TYR A 153 -0.52 -16.59 -0.54
N LEU A 154 -0.86 -17.78 -1.04
CA LEU A 154 -0.73 -18.12 -2.46
C LEU A 154 -1.55 -17.18 -3.35
N PHE A 155 -2.77 -16.84 -2.92
CA PHE A 155 -3.60 -15.82 -3.57
C PHE A 155 -2.85 -14.49 -3.71
N SER A 156 -2.28 -13.98 -2.62
CA SER A 156 -1.53 -12.73 -2.64
C SER A 156 -0.32 -12.77 -3.58
N LEU A 157 0.44 -13.87 -3.58
CA LEU A 157 1.57 -14.07 -4.49
C LEU A 157 1.15 -14.08 -5.96
N CYS A 158 0.00 -14.69 -6.27
CA CYS A 158 -0.57 -14.70 -7.61
C CYS A 158 -0.97 -13.28 -8.05
N ILE A 159 -1.69 -12.54 -7.20
CA ILE A 159 -2.07 -11.14 -7.47
C ILE A 159 -0.83 -10.27 -7.66
N ARG A 160 0.21 -10.46 -6.83
CA ARG A 160 1.48 -9.76 -6.97
C ARG A 160 2.11 -9.98 -8.36
N GLY A 161 2.13 -11.21 -8.85
CA GLY A 161 2.64 -11.55 -10.18
C GLY A 161 1.81 -10.95 -11.31
N ILE A 162 0.48 -11.04 -11.22
CA ILE A 162 -0.43 -10.48 -12.22
C ILE A 162 -0.32 -8.95 -12.30
N VAL A 163 -0.30 -8.26 -11.15
CA VAL A 163 -0.15 -6.80 -11.11
C VAL A 163 1.21 -6.39 -11.69
N ALA A 164 2.29 -7.08 -11.32
CA ALA A 164 3.62 -6.86 -11.87
C ALA A 164 3.61 -6.97 -13.41
N GLU A 165 3.03 -8.04 -13.94
CA GLU A 165 2.95 -8.28 -15.37
C GLU A 165 2.11 -7.21 -16.10
N HIS A 166 0.95 -6.84 -15.54
CA HIS A 166 0.11 -5.78 -16.11
C HIS A 166 0.85 -4.43 -16.17
N ILE A 167 1.82 -4.20 -15.29
CA ILE A 167 2.66 -2.99 -15.30
C ILE A 167 3.81 -3.12 -16.29
N THR A 168 4.49 -4.27 -16.42
CA THR A 168 5.53 -4.44 -17.46
C THR A 168 4.94 -4.36 -18.86
N HIS A 169 3.76 -4.96 -19.06
CA HIS A 169 3.02 -4.82 -20.29
C HIS A 169 2.71 -3.34 -20.60
N SER A 170 2.60 -2.49 -19.57
CA SER A 170 2.43 -1.04 -19.69
C SER A 170 3.65 -0.26 -20.19
N ALA A 171 4.85 -0.83 -20.12
CA ALA A 171 6.09 -0.17 -20.52
C ALA A 171 6.51 -0.47 -21.98
N GLU A 172 5.98 -1.53 -22.59
CA GLU A 172 6.41 -2.01 -23.91
C GLU A 172 5.64 -1.36 -25.08
N VAL A 173 4.43 -0.82 -24.85
CA VAL A 173 3.58 -0.23 -25.92
C VAL A 173 3.70 1.30 -25.98
N GLY A 174 4.93 1.81 -26.02
CA GLY A 174 5.26 3.18 -26.46
C GLY A 174 4.68 4.36 -25.67
N ASP A 175 5.30 5.54 -25.84
CA ASP A 175 4.79 6.78 -25.25
C ASP A 175 3.49 7.22 -25.95
N GLY A 176 2.36 7.19 -25.24
CA GLY A 176 1.20 8.02 -25.58
C GLY A 176 -0.16 7.34 -25.77
N GLN A 177 -0.28 6.01 -25.68
CA GLN A 177 -1.60 5.35 -25.71
C GLN A 177 -1.92 4.68 -24.36
N ASP A 178 -3.00 5.11 -23.72
CA ASP A 178 -3.48 4.55 -22.44
C ASP A 178 -4.23 3.22 -22.67
N ILE A 179 -3.58 2.23 -23.26
CA ILE A 179 -4.22 0.99 -23.75
C ILE A 179 -4.66 0.09 -22.58
N TYR A 180 -4.11 0.29 -21.38
CA TYR A 180 -4.14 -0.67 -20.26
C TYR A 180 -5.35 -0.59 -19.36
N SER A 181 -6.26 0.34 -19.62
CA SER A 181 -7.57 0.33 -18.97
C SER A 181 -8.49 -0.76 -19.56
N CYS A 182 -8.02 -1.52 -20.57
CA CYS A 182 -8.74 -2.67 -21.12
C CYS A 182 -8.82 -3.87 -20.17
N VAL A 183 -7.82 -4.10 -19.29
CA VAL A 183 -7.88 -5.15 -18.25
C VAL A 183 -9.03 -4.90 -17.26
N LEU A 184 -9.36 -3.62 -17.02
CA LEU A 184 -10.48 -3.21 -16.18
C LEU A 184 -11.81 -3.09 -16.96
N GLY A 185 -11.76 -3.25 -18.28
CA GLY A 185 -12.89 -3.08 -19.19
C GLY A 185 -13.30 -1.63 -19.47
N TRP A 186 -12.45 -0.64 -19.19
CA TRP A 186 -12.72 0.78 -19.49
C TRP A 186 -12.29 1.20 -20.90
N LEU A 187 -11.43 0.41 -21.56
CA LEU A 187 -11.00 0.61 -22.93
C LEU A 187 -10.96 -0.72 -23.70
N ARG A 188 -10.89 -0.64 -25.03
CA ARG A 188 -10.62 -1.80 -25.88
C ARG A 188 -9.17 -1.76 -26.32
N CYS A 189 -8.54 -2.91 -26.38
CA CYS A 189 -7.18 -3.07 -26.90
C CYS A 189 -7.13 -4.29 -27.83
N SER A 190 -6.25 -4.29 -28.82
CA SER A 190 -6.14 -5.37 -29.81
C SER A 190 -5.58 -6.67 -29.23
N GLU A 191 -4.89 -6.59 -28.09
CA GLU A 191 -4.15 -7.69 -27.47
C GLU A 191 -4.94 -8.37 -26.35
N CYS A 192 -5.95 -7.71 -25.75
CA CYS A 192 -6.81 -8.35 -24.76
C CYS A 192 -8.17 -8.71 -25.38
N PRO A 193 -8.77 -9.83 -24.95
CA PRO A 193 -10.15 -10.14 -25.30
C PRO A 193 -11.10 -9.01 -24.85
N GLU A 194 -12.27 -8.90 -25.48
CA GLU A 194 -13.31 -8.00 -24.99
C GLU A 194 -13.78 -8.46 -23.60
N LEU A 195 -13.22 -7.85 -22.56
CA LEU A 195 -13.55 -8.13 -21.17
C LEU A 195 -14.71 -7.22 -20.72
N PRO A 196 -15.68 -7.76 -19.97
CA PRO A 196 -16.69 -6.92 -19.33
C PRO A 196 -16.03 -5.98 -18.33
N GLU A 197 -16.67 -4.83 -18.08
CA GLU A 197 -16.21 -3.89 -17.05
C GLU A 197 -16.10 -4.61 -15.69
N LEU A 198 -14.89 -4.62 -15.15
CA LEU A 198 -14.58 -5.28 -13.89
C LEU A 198 -15.12 -4.48 -12.70
N VAL A 199 -14.95 -3.17 -12.75
CA VAL A 199 -15.42 -2.23 -11.75
C VAL A 199 -15.64 -0.89 -12.41
N SER A 200 -16.74 -0.22 -12.07
CA SER A 200 -17.04 1.08 -12.67
C SER A 200 -16.08 2.16 -12.17
N ARG A 201 -15.88 3.20 -12.98
CA ARG A 201 -15.10 4.38 -12.58
C ARG A 201 -15.71 5.09 -11.37
N SER A 202 -17.05 5.13 -11.30
CA SER A 202 -17.78 5.72 -10.18
C SER A 202 -17.54 4.95 -8.88
N ASP A 203 -17.57 3.61 -8.93
CA ASP A 203 -17.30 2.79 -7.75
C ASP A 203 -15.84 2.91 -7.32
N THR A 204 -14.89 2.96 -8.26
CA THR A 204 -13.47 3.15 -7.96
C THR A 204 -13.20 4.52 -7.33
N SER A 205 -13.84 5.58 -7.84
CA SER A 205 -13.79 6.92 -7.24
C SER A 205 -14.35 6.94 -5.82
N THR A 206 -15.48 6.26 -5.61
CA THR A 206 -16.11 6.12 -4.28
C THR A 206 -15.20 5.37 -3.31
N LEU A 207 -14.56 4.28 -3.77
CA LEU A 207 -13.60 3.53 -2.98
C LEU A 207 -12.40 4.40 -2.57
N LEU A 208 -11.79 5.11 -3.51
CA LEU A 208 -10.68 6.02 -3.23
C LEU A 208 -11.08 7.07 -2.17
N SER A 209 -12.24 7.70 -2.36
CA SER A 209 -12.75 8.71 -1.43
C SER A 209 -12.98 8.13 -0.03
N MET A 210 -13.56 6.93 0.08
CA MET A 210 -13.82 6.29 1.38
C MET A 210 -12.54 5.92 2.12
N ILE A 211 -11.55 5.37 1.41
CA ILE A 211 -10.26 5.03 2.02
C ILE A 211 -9.53 6.29 2.48
N TRP A 212 -9.55 7.35 1.66
CA TRP A 212 -8.88 8.60 2.00
C TRP A 212 -9.62 9.39 3.11
N ASP A 213 -10.95 9.36 3.15
CA ASP A 213 -11.71 10.02 4.23
C ASP A 213 -11.52 9.35 5.60
N ASP A 214 -11.17 8.07 5.62
CA ASP A 214 -10.91 7.25 6.80
C ASP A 214 -9.43 6.79 6.88
N GLU A 215 -8.53 7.62 6.33
CA GLU A 215 -7.11 7.30 6.10
C GLU A 215 -6.37 6.75 7.33
N LYS A 216 -6.62 7.33 8.51
CA LYS A 216 -5.98 6.95 9.78
C LYS A 216 -6.45 5.57 10.24
N GLN A 217 -7.76 5.32 10.20
CA GLN A 217 -8.36 4.05 10.59
C GLN A 217 -8.01 2.95 9.58
N PHE A 218 -7.95 3.31 8.29
CA PHE A 218 -7.42 2.45 7.24
C PHE A 218 -5.98 2.03 7.54
N THR A 219 -5.05 2.98 7.76
CA THR A 219 -3.65 2.66 8.11
C THR A 219 -3.56 1.79 9.34
N LYS A 220 -4.32 2.11 10.40
CA LYS A 220 -4.33 1.31 11.63
C LYS A 220 -4.84 -0.12 11.39
N ALA A 221 -5.93 -0.28 10.62
CA ALA A 221 -6.47 -1.58 10.28
C ALA A 221 -5.47 -2.40 9.43
N MET A 222 -4.83 -1.79 8.44
CA MET A 222 -3.87 -2.48 7.57
C MET A 222 -2.58 -2.85 8.31
N LEU A 223 -2.11 -2.03 9.24
CA LEU A 223 -0.91 -2.32 10.04
C LEU A 223 -1.16 -3.43 11.09
N GLN A 224 -2.37 -3.53 11.61
CA GLN A 224 -2.70 -4.46 12.71
C GLN A 224 -3.36 -5.76 12.25
N THR A 225 -3.64 -5.91 10.96
CA THR A 225 -4.26 -7.10 10.38
C THR A 225 -3.45 -7.60 9.18
N TYR A 226 -3.58 -8.87 8.85
CA TYR A 226 -2.92 -9.41 7.65
C TYR A 226 -3.84 -9.25 6.44
N SER A 227 -3.52 -8.33 5.52
CA SER A 227 -4.34 -7.97 4.34
C SER A 227 -3.72 -8.41 3.00
N PRO A 228 -3.65 -9.72 2.72
CA PRO A 228 -3.15 -10.28 1.46
C PRO A 228 -3.97 -9.83 0.26
N GLY A 229 -3.30 -9.55 -0.87
CA GLY A 229 -3.91 -9.09 -2.12
C GLY A 229 -4.24 -7.59 -2.19
N LEU A 230 -3.87 -6.79 -1.18
CA LEU A 230 -4.07 -5.33 -1.18
C LEU A 230 -3.40 -4.66 -2.41
N SER A 231 -2.31 -5.22 -2.94
CA SER A 231 -1.69 -4.77 -4.19
C SER A 231 -2.65 -4.67 -5.39
N GLY A 232 -3.66 -5.55 -5.49
CA GLY A 232 -4.70 -5.48 -6.52
C GLY A 232 -5.57 -4.23 -6.40
N VAL A 233 -5.91 -3.83 -5.16
CA VAL A 233 -6.65 -2.57 -4.90
C VAL A 233 -5.76 -1.37 -5.23
N VAL A 234 -4.50 -1.38 -4.83
CA VAL A 234 -3.56 -0.30 -5.14
C VAL A 234 -3.41 -0.13 -6.66
N TYR A 235 -3.31 -1.24 -7.40
CA TYR A 235 -3.31 -1.23 -8.87
C TYR A 235 -4.58 -0.61 -9.44
N LEU A 236 -5.76 -1.01 -8.97
CA LEU A 236 -7.03 -0.44 -9.42
C LEU A 236 -7.09 1.08 -9.20
N LEU A 237 -6.71 1.56 -8.01
CA LEU A 237 -6.71 2.98 -7.69
C LEU A 237 -5.70 3.77 -8.53
N TRP A 238 -4.51 3.20 -8.73
CA TRP A 238 -3.49 3.79 -9.60
C TRP A 238 -4.01 3.93 -11.04
N ARG A 239 -4.58 2.87 -11.60
CA ARG A 239 -5.15 2.87 -12.95
C ARG A 239 -6.28 3.88 -13.09
N TYR A 240 -7.17 3.98 -12.11
CA TYR A 240 -8.21 5.01 -12.09
C TYR A 240 -7.64 6.41 -12.21
N VAL A 241 -6.62 6.75 -11.41
CA VAL A 241 -6.00 8.08 -11.45
C VAL A 241 -5.29 8.35 -12.77
N GLN A 242 -4.59 7.36 -13.34
CA GLN A 242 -3.96 7.55 -14.66
C GLN A 242 -5.00 7.74 -15.76
N TYR A 243 -6.07 6.95 -15.74
CA TYR A 243 -7.15 7.05 -16.72
C TYR A 243 -7.85 8.41 -16.65
N GLU A 244 -8.20 8.87 -15.46
CA GLU A 244 -8.83 10.19 -15.27
C GLU A 244 -7.90 11.35 -15.68
N ARG A 245 -6.58 11.20 -15.55
CA ARG A 245 -5.62 12.16 -16.09
C ARG A 245 -5.59 12.16 -17.62
N HIS A 246 -5.68 10.98 -18.23
CA HIS A 246 -5.65 10.82 -19.68
C HIS A 246 -6.87 11.44 -20.37
N LEU A 247 -8.04 11.42 -19.71
CA LEU A 247 -9.30 11.94 -20.28
C LEU A 247 -9.32 13.46 -20.56
N LYS A 248 -8.27 14.23 -20.23
CA LYS A 248 -8.04 15.65 -20.57
C LYS A 248 -9.13 16.68 -20.21
N GLU A 249 -10.31 16.27 -19.74
CA GLU A 249 -11.45 17.16 -19.43
C GLU A 249 -11.51 17.60 -17.95
N HIS A 250 -10.53 17.21 -17.14
CA HIS A 250 -10.50 17.59 -15.73
C HIS A 250 -9.56 18.77 -15.44
N PRO A 251 -10.10 19.95 -15.06
CA PRO A 251 -9.28 21.15 -14.80
C PRO A 251 -8.36 21.02 -13.58
N HIS A 252 -8.50 19.94 -12.79
CA HIS A 252 -7.78 19.73 -11.53
C HIS A 252 -7.27 18.28 -11.41
N PRO A 253 -6.17 17.90 -12.09
CA PRO A 253 -5.58 16.56 -12.00
C PRO A 253 -5.21 16.17 -10.55
N TYR A 254 -4.97 17.17 -9.70
CA TYR A 254 -4.69 17.01 -8.27
C TYR A 254 -5.85 16.42 -7.45
N ARG A 255 -7.10 16.55 -7.92
CA ARG A 255 -8.30 16.11 -7.17
C ARG A 255 -8.26 14.63 -6.83
N PHE A 256 -7.75 13.79 -7.74
CA PHE A 256 -7.68 12.33 -7.55
C PHE A 256 -6.26 11.87 -7.25
N MET A 257 -5.25 12.59 -7.74
CA MET A 257 -3.85 12.26 -7.48
C MET A 257 -3.49 12.39 -6.01
N VAL A 258 -3.89 13.47 -5.35
CA VAL A 258 -3.54 13.69 -3.93
C VAL A 258 -4.08 12.58 -3.02
N PRO A 259 -5.39 12.24 -3.06
CA PRO A 259 -5.91 11.10 -2.31
C PRO A 259 -5.19 9.78 -2.61
N PHE A 260 -4.91 9.52 -3.89
CA PHE A 260 -4.23 8.29 -4.27
C PHE A 260 -2.81 8.22 -3.75
N ILE A 261 -2.00 9.28 -3.89
CA ILE A 261 -0.62 9.29 -3.39
C ILE A 261 -0.59 9.06 -1.87
N ASP A 262 -1.52 9.69 -1.14
CA ASP A 262 -1.63 9.48 0.29
C ASP A 262 -1.94 8.01 0.65
N VAL A 263 -3.00 7.46 0.05
CA VAL A 263 -3.39 6.06 0.24
C VAL A 263 -2.28 5.10 -0.20
N PHE A 264 -1.58 5.41 -1.30
CA PHE A 264 -0.49 4.61 -1.85
C PHE A 264 0.67 4.48 -0.86
N PHE A 265 1.16 5.59 -0.30
CA PHE A 265 2.25 5.54 0.68
C PHE A 265 1.81 4.90 1.99
N ARG A 266 0.54 5.06 2.41
CA ARG A 266 -0.01 4.31 3.55
C ARG A 266 -0.03 2.80 3.28
N CYS A 267 -0.35 2.38 2.05
CA CYS A 267 -0.24 0.98 1.63
C CYS A 267 1.21 0.49 1.62
N ILE A 268 2.18 1.30 1.20
CA ILE A 268 3.62 0.96 1.31
C ILE A 268 3.99 0.66 2.76
N LEU A 269 3.60 1.54 3.69
CA LEU A 269 3.88 1.39 5.12
C LEU A 269 3.26 0.13 5.75
N CYS A 270 2.17 -0.37 5.17
CA CYS A 270 1.46 -1.56 5.66
C CYS A 270 1.66 -2.80 4.77
N SER A 271 2.50 -2.70 3.73
CA SER A 271 2.66 -3.78 2.75
C SER A 271 3.40 -4.97 3.35
N THR A 272 3.02 -6.16 2.88
CA THR A 272 3.64 -7.42 3.28
C THR A 272 4.54 -7.95 2.15
N PRO A 273 5.48 -8.86 2.45
CA PRO A 273 6.42 -9.47 1.48
C PRO A 273 5.77 -9.96 0.18
N ASP A 274 4.61 -10.59 0.33
CA ASP A 274 3.78 -11.14 -0.75
C ASP A 274 3.17 -10.07 -1.66
N GLN A 275 3.40 -8.79 -1.41
CA GLN A 275 2.86 -7.65 -2.15
C GLN A 275 3.93 -6.65 -2.61
N ALA A 276 5.11 -6.68 -1.99
CA ALA A 276 6.17 -5.68 -2.17
C ALA A 276 6.56 -5.45 -3.64
N LEU A 277 6.71 -6.52 -4.43
CA LEU A 277 7.06 -6.41 -5.86
C LEU A 277 6.03 -5.59 -6.64
N ALA A 278 4.74 -5.89 -6.45
CA ALA A 278 3.68 -5.19 -7.17
C ALA A 278 3.63 -3.70 -6.79
N VAL A 279 3.78 -3.40 -5.49
CA VAL A 279 3.83 -2.02 -5.00
C VAL A 279 5.03 -1.26 -5.56
N ALA A 280 6.21 -1.89 -5.59
CA ALA A 280 7.42 -1.30 -6.19
C ALA A 280 7.25 -1.01 -7.68
N MET A 281 6.60 -1.91 -8.43
CA MET A 281 6.32 -1.70 -9.86
C MET A 281 5.34 -0.57 -10.10
N ILE A 282 4.29 -0.43 -9.27
CA ILE A 282 3.36 0.71 -9.34
C ILE A 282 4.13 2.00 -9.10
N ARG A 283 5.05 2.03 -8.13
CA ARG A 283 5.89 3.21 -7.86
C ARG A 283 6.73 3.59 -9.07
N MET A 284 7.45 2.63 -9.65
CA MET A 284 8.30 2.87 -10.83
C MET A 284 7.49 3.44 -12.00
N ALA A 285 6.31 2.87 -12.25
CA ALA A 285 5.39 3.34 -13.28
C ALA A 285 4.76 4.71 -12.95
N ASN A 286 4.78 5.14 -11.69
CA ASN A 286 4.22 6.40 -11.21
C ASN A 286 5.28 7.50 -10.95
N SER A 287 6.54 7.28 -11.34
CA SER A 287 7.68 8.18 -11.08
C SER A 287 7.43 9.63 -11.53
N GLY A 288 6.82 9.84 -12.69
CA GLY A 288 6.46 11.19 -13.18
C GLY A 288 5.33 11.88 -12.40
N ALA A 289 4.45 11.12 -11.73
CA ALA A 289 3.38 11.71 -10.89
C ALA A 289 3.88 12.09 -9.49
N LEU A 290 4.93 11.42 -9.00
CA LEU A 290 5.59 11.78 -7.75
C LEU A 290 6.25 13.17 -7.82
N GLN A 291 6.73 13.57 -9.01
CA GLN A 291 7.27 14.92 -9.25
C GLN A 291 6.19 16.02 -9.22
N LEU A 292 4.94 15.71 -9.59
CA LEU A 292 3.83 16.67 -9.52
C LEU A 292 3.43 17.02 -8.08
N ARG A 293 3.88 16.23 -7.10
CA ARG A 293 3.65 16.49 -5.66
C ARG A 293 4.33 17.78 -5.19
N GLU A 294 5.42 18.19 -5.84
CA GLU A 294 6.15 19.42 -5.51
C GLU A 294 5.36 20.70 -5.85
N ILE A 295 4.33 20.60 -6.69
CA ILE A 295 3.65 21.76 -7.30
C ILE A 295 2.39 22.19 -6.50
N ALA A 296 1.81 21.31 -5.67
CA ALA A 296 0.65 21.63 -4.87
C ALA A 296 0.93 21.35 -3.39
N PRO A 297 0.88 22.35 -2.49
CA PRO A 297 0.93 22.09 -1.05
C PRO A 297 -0.31 21.26 -0.72
N ILE A 298 -0.10 19.96 -0.49
CA ILE A 298 -1.16 19.08 -0.06
C ILE A 298 -1.58 19.62 1.31
N ASN A 299 -2.84 20.05 1.42
CA ASN A 299 -3.44 20.41 2.70
C ASN A 299 -3.75 19.10 3.44
N ILE A 300 -2.68 18.44 3.88
CA ILE A 300 -2.70 17.11 4.48
C ILE A 300 -3.43 17.22 5.81
N ARG A 301 -4.43 16.36 6.00
CA ARG A 301 -5.22 16.26 7.23
C ARG A 301 -4.40 15.49 8.29
N SER A 302 -3.26 16.04 8.72
CA SER A 302 -2.42 15.34 9.69
C SER A 302 -2.92 15.61 11.12
N GLU A 303 -3.26 14.54 11.84
CA GLU A 303 -3.42 14.56 13.30
C GLU A 303 -2.14 14.03 13.96
N LEU A 304 -1.80 14.51 15.16
CA LEU A 304 -0.59 14.05 15.87
C LEU A 304 -0.54 12.52 16.01
N ALA A 305 -1.65 11.90 16.36
CA ALA A 305 -1.72 10.43 16.50
C ALA A 305 -1.49 9.69 15.17
N ASP A 306 -1.93 10.27 14.05
CA ASP A 306 -1.73 9.68 12.72
C ASP A 306 -0.27 9.84 12.25
N SER A 307 0.32 11.02 12.45
CA SER A 307 1.75 11.28 12.20
C SER A 307 2.65 10.29 12.94
N ARG A 308 2.37 10.05 14.24
CA ARG A 308 3.09 9.06 15.04
C ARG A 308 2.88 7.63 14.51
N LEU A 309 1.64 7.27 14.16
CA LEU A 309 1.32 5.95 13.61
C LEU A 309 2.10 5.66 12.32
N MET A 310 2.21 6.63 11.42
CA MET A 310 2.97 6.46 10.17
C MET A 310 4.48 6.30 10.41
N ILE A 311 5.06 7.08 11.33
CA ILE A 311 6.48 6.93 11.71
C ILE A 311 6.71 5.54 12.35
N GLN A 312 5.81 5.08 13.21
CA GLN A 312 5.88 3.73 13.81
C GLN A 312 5.79 2.63 12.74
N ALA A 313 4.86 2.75 11.80
CA ALA A 313 4.69 1.80 10.70
C ALA A 313 5.97 1.73 9.86
N PHE A 314 6.59 2.86 9.57
CA PHE A 314 7.85 2.90 8.83
C PHE A 314 9.01 2.25 9.59
N ILE A 315 9.19 2.59 10.88
CA ILE A 315 10.22 1.97 11.73
C ILE A 315 10.01 0.45 11.78
N TYR A 316 8.76 0.00 11.94
CA TYR A 316 8.42 -1.43 11.92
C TYR A 316 8.82 -2.08 10.59
N GLN A 317 8.47 -1.47 9.45
CA GLN A 317 8.86 -1.96 8.13
C GLN A 317 10.38 -2.05 7.96
N LEU A 318 11.14 -1.06 8.42
CA LEU A 318 12.60 -1.12 8.37
C LEU A 318 13.15 -2.26 9.24
N ASN A 319 12.58 -2.47 10.42
CA ASN A 319 12.98 -3.54 11.35
C ASN A 319 12.74 -4.94 10.78
N LEU A 320 11.64 -5.15 10.03
CA LEU A 320 11.44 -6.41 9.28
C LEU A 320 12.62 -6.70 8.35
N GLY A 321 13.23 -5.65 7.78
CA GLY A 321 14.36 -5.79 6.88
C GLY A 321 15.71 -5.93 7.58
N ILE A 322 15.74 -5.72 8.89
CA ILE A 322 16.93 -5.86 9.72
C ILE A 322 17.03 -7.28 10.27
N SER A 323 15.88 -7.87 10.63
CA SER A 323 15.81 -9.25 11.10
C SER A 323 16.26 -10.24 10.02
N THR A 324 17.09 -11.21 10.42
CA THR A 324 17.66 -12.25 9.55
C THR A 324 16.79 -13.52 9.47
N ASP A 325 15.69 -13.57 10.22
CA ASP A 325 14.87 -14.77 10.39
C ASP A 325 13.65 -14.75 9.46
N ASP A 326 13.48 -15.84 8.73
CA ASP A 326 12.31 -16.27 7.95
C ASP A 326 11.57 -15.26 7.07
N GLY A 327 11.97 -15.17 5.81
CA GLY A 327 11.06 -14.96 4.66
C GLY A 327 10.30 -13.64 4.56
N GLU A 328 10.33 -12.79 5.58
CA GLU A 328 9.61 -11.52 5.61
C GLU A 328 10.46 -10.42 4.95
N THR A 329 10.30 -10.29 3.63
CA THR A 329 10.89 -9.16 2.89
C THR A 329 10.22 -7.84 3.27
N SER A 330 11.04 -6.92 3.77
CA SER A 330 10.67 -5.58 4.18
C SER A 330 10.45 -4.61 3.01
N LEU A 331 10.15 -3.35 3.36
CA LEU A 331 10.29 -2.20 2.45
C LEU A 331 11.61 -2.27 1.64
N PRO A 332 11.53 -2.25 0.29
CA PRO A 332 12.69 -2.15 -0.59
C PRO A 332 13.52 -0.90 -0.29
N ILE A 333 14.84 -0.97 -0.46
CA ILE A 333 15.72 0.18 -0.17
C ILE A 333 15.38 1.37 -1.08
N GLU A 334 14.93 1.07 -2.29
CA GLU A 334 14.57 2.02 -3.33
C GLU A 334 13.32 2.84 -2.95
N ASP A 335 12.51 2.33 -2.03
CA ASP A 335 11.25 2.95 -1.59
C ASP A 335 11.45 3.80 -0.32
N ILE A 336 12.57 3.63 0.39
CA ILE A 336 12.90 4.38 1.62
C ILE A 336 12.92 5.90 1.40
N PRO A 337 13.58 6.45 0.36
CA PRO A 337 13.68 7.90 0.21
C PRO A 337 12.32 8.56 -0.01
N ASP A 338 11.50 7.98 -0.90
CA ASP A 338 10.15 8.48 -1.21
C ASP A 338 9.22 8.37 0.01
N THR A 339 9.37 7.30 0.79
CA THR A 339 8.59 7.11 2.02
C THR A 339 9.03 8.10 3.12
N LEU A 340 10.32 8.37 3.27
CA LEU A 340 10.81 9.40 4.19
C LEU A 340 10.34 10.80 3.81
N HIS A 341 10.34 11.11 2.50
CA HIS A 341 9.74 12.34 1.99
C HIS A 341 8.26 12.43 2.39
N PHE A 342 7.50 11.36 2.15
CA PHE A 342 6.10 11.28 2.54
C PHE A 342 5.91 11.52 4.04
N LEU A 343 6.66 10.83 4.90
CA LEU A 343 6.59 11.02 6.35
C LEU A 343 6.94 12.44 6.77
N HIS A 344 7.95 13.05 6.15
CA HIS A 344 8.34 14.43 6.44
C HIS A 344 7.21 15.40 6.12
N SER A 345 6.46 15.21 5.02
CA SER A 345 5.28 16.01 4.71
C SER A 345 4.13 15.87 5.72
N HIS A 346 4.08 14.76 6.47
CA HIS A 346 3.08 14.49 7.50
C HIS A 346 3.59 14.74 8.93
N PHE A 347 4.84 15.18 9.07
CA PHE A 347 5.48 15.37 10.37
C PHE A 347 4.86 16.56 11.12
N LEU A 348 4.45 16.32 12.37
CA LEU A 348 3.86 17.35 13.22
C LEU A 348 4.70 17.62 14.48
N PRO A 349 4.63 18.84 15.04
CA PRO A 349 5.13 19.09 16.38
C PRO A 349 4.50 18.15 17.40
N GLY A 350 5.32 17.46 18.18
CA GLY A 350 4.93 16.39 19.11
C GLY A 350 5.40 14.99 18.68
N CYS A 351 6.00 14.84 17.49
CA CYS A 351 6.61 13.59 17.02
C CYS A 351 8.15 13.56 17.18
N GLN A 352 8.76 14.61 17.73
CA GLN A 352 10.22 14.75 17.74
C GLN A 352 10.93 13.66 18.56
N ASP A 353 10.27 13.12 19.58
CA ASP A 353 10.74 11.99 20.40
C ASP A 353 11.00 10.72 19.58
N MET A 354 10.40 10.61 18.39
CA MET A 354 10.56 9.44 17.50
C MET A 354 11.73 9.57 16.53
N ILE A 355 12.32 10.76 16.39
CA ILE A 355 13.41 11.03 15.44
C ILE A 355 14.67 10.17 15.73
N PRO A 356 15.12 9.99 17.00
CA PRO A 356 16.29 9.15 17.28
C PRO A 356 16.13 7.72 16.75
N GLU A 357 14.98 7.10 16.99
CA GLU A 357 14.69 5.73 16.54
C GLU A 357 14.53 5.66 15.02
N LEU A 358 13.80 6.62 14.42
CA LEU A 358 13.65 6.72 12.97
C LEU A 358 14.99 6.77 12.25
N ILE A 359 15.91 7.63 12.70
CA ILE A 359 17.22 7.80 12.09
C ILE A 359 18.08 6.54 12.32
N GLY A 360 18.12 6.05 13.56
CA GLY A 360 18.92 4.87 13.91
C GLY A 360 18.54 3.63 13.10
N THR A 361 17.23 3.35 12.99
CA THR A 361 16.71 2.22 12.22
C THR A 361 16.94 2.41 10.72
N THR A 362 16.83 3.63 10.20
CA THR A 362 17.15 3.94 8.79
C THR A 362 18.63 3.65 8.49
N ILE A 363 19.55 4.07 9.35
CA ILE A 363 21.00 3.81 9.19
C ILE A 363 21.28 2.31 9.18
N LYS A 364 20.74 1.55 10.15
CA LYS A 364 20.85 0.08 10.19
C LYS A 364 20.37 -0.58 8.91
N ARG A 365 19.22 -0.16 8.39
CA ARG A 365 18.66 -0.72 7.16
C ARG A 365 19.54 -0.42 5.94
N CYS A 366 20.07 0.79 5.85
CA CYS A 366 21.04 1.15 4.82
C CYS A 366 22.33 0.32 4.93
N TRP A 367 22.83 0.05 6.14
CA TRP A 367 24.01 -0.80 6.37
C TRP A 367 23.84 -2.23 5.86
N ILE A 368 22.72 -2.87 6.21
CA ILE A 368 22.42 -4.23 5.74
C ILE A 368 22.32 -4.29 4.23
N THR A 369 21.74 -3.27 3.62
CA THR A 369 21.64 -3.20 2.16
C THR A 369 23.00 -2.98 1.51
N PHE A 370 23.82 -2.11 2.10
CA PHE A 370 25.18 -1.83 1.63
C PHE A 370 26.06 -3.08 1.62
N LEU A 371 25.93 -3.92 2.64
CA LEU A 371 26.67 -5.18 2.75
C LEU A 371 26.18 -6.27 1.78
N ASN A 372 25.08 -6.03 1.05
CA ASN A 372 24.55 -6.97 0.07
C ASN A 372 25.06 -6.64 -1.35
N PRO A 373 25.98 -7.45 -1.94
CA PRO A 373 26.58 -7.16 -3.24
C PRO A 373 25.56 -7.04 -4.39
N SER A 374 24.44 -7.76 -4.30
CA SER A 374 23.40 -7.75 -5.33
C SER A 374 22.63 -6.41 -5.44
N ARG A 375 22.78 -5.53 -4.43
CA ARG A 375 22.04 -4.25 -4.33
C ARG A 375 22.94 -3.02 -4.44
N MET A 376 24.23 -3.19 -4.67
CA MET A 376 25.19 -2.08 -4.68
C MET A 376 24.99 -1.09 -5.83
N SER A 377 24.44 -1.50 -6.98
CA SER A 377 24.29 -0.62 -8.16
C SER A 377 23.29 0.54 -7.96
N TYR A 378 22.23 0.33 -7.18
CA TYR A 378 21.20 1.34 -6.88
C TYR A 378 21.50 2.14 -5.60
N PHE A 379 22.54 1.73 -4.88
CA PHE A 379 22.83 2.19 -3.54
C PHE A 379 23.19 3.69 -3.45
N PRO A 380 24.05 4.29 -4.31
CA PRO A 380 24.49 5.68 -4.14
C PRO A 380 23.35 6.73 -4.22
N THR A 381 22.45 6.57 -5.19
CA THR A 381 21.34 7.51 -5.42
C THR A 381 20.31 7.41 -4.29
N ALA A 382 19.85 6.19 -3.96
CA ALA A 382 18.89 5.98 -2.89
C ALA A 382 19.43 6.48 -1.54
N PHE A 383 20.72 6.24 -1.28
CA PHE A 383 21.40 6.68 -0.06
C PHE A 383 21.42 8.22 0.06
N THR A 384 21.84 8.92 -0.99
CA THR A 384 21.95 10.39 -0.97
C THR A 384 20.61 11.04 -0.65
N VAL A 385 19.54 10.57 -1.30
CA VAL A 385 18.19 11.09 -1.07
C VAL A 385 17.68 10.71 0.33
N THR A 386 17.94 9.49 0.79
CA THR A 386 17.58 9.02 2.15
C THR A 386 18.17 9.95 3.22
N PHE A 387 19.47 10.24 3.17
CA PHE A 387 20.13 11.08 4.17
C PHE A 387 19.77 12.57 4.04
N SER A 388 19.40 13.03 2.84
CA SER A 388 18.80 14.36 2.67
C SER A 388 17.50 14.49 3.47
N TRP A 389 16.64 13.47 3.45
CA TRP A 389 15.40 13.48 4.26
C TRP A 389 15.68 13.31 5.76
N CYS A 390 16.65 12.47 6.16
CA CYS A 390 17.09 12.42 7.56
C CYS A 390 17.55 13.80 8.06
N ARG A 391 18.28 14.56 7.24
CA ARG A 391 18.64 15.96 7.53
C ARG A 391 17.39 16.83 7.71
N GLY A 392 16.36 16.65 6.89
CA GLY A 392 15.06 17.32 7.03
C GLY A 392 14.47 17.16 8.44
N PHE A 393 14.42 15.92 8.97
CA PHE A 393 13.96 15.66 10.34
C PHE A 393 14.88 16.30 11.40
N ILE A 394 16.20 16.29 11.21
CA ILE A 394 17.15 16.96 12.12
C ILE A 394 16.92 18.48 12.14
N VAL A 395 16.57 19.10 11.01
CA VAL A 395 16.24 20.53 10.95
C VAL A 395 15.02 20.85 11.82
N GLN A 396 14.02 19.96 11.89
CA GLN A 396 12.87 20.14 12.79
C GLN A 396 13.29 20.22 14.27
N LEU A 397 14.33 19.49 14.68
CA LEU A 397 14.89 19.58 16.03
C LEU A 397 15.63 20.90 16.30
N ARG A 398 16.19 21.53 15.27
CA ARG A 398 16.88 22.83 15.42
C ARG A 398 15.90 23.96 15.74
N GLN A 399 14.67 23.86 15.24
CA GLN A 399 13.61 24.84 15.46
C GLN A 399 13.03 24.79 16.89
N LEU A 400 13.35 23.74 17.67
CA LEU A 400 12.94 23.64 19.06
C LEU A 400 13.65 24.66 19.95
N LYS A 401 12.89 25.32 20.83
CA LYS A 401 13.44 26.22 21.86
C LYS A 401 14.47 25.48 22.74
N PRO A 402 15.55 26.13 23.20
CA PRO A 402 16.58 25.49 24.01
C PRO A 402 16.09 25.21 25.45
N THR A 403 15.38 24.10 25.63
CA THR A 403 15.00 23.55 26.95
C THR A 403 15.90 22.37 27.31
N SER A 404 15.94 21.97 28.58
CA SER A 404 16.69 20.77 29.03
C SER A 404 16.22 19.51 28.28
N SER A 405 14.91 19.34 28.13
CA SER A 405 14.30 18.23 27.37
C SER A 405 14.75 18.22 25.91
N ASN A 406 14.78 19.39 25.24
CA ASN A 406 15.17 19.46 23.83
C ASN A 406 16.68 19.25 23.62
N LYS A 407 17.50 19.58 24.62
CA LYS A 407 18.93 19.23 24.63
C LYS A 407 19.13 17.73 24.76
N SER A 408 18.38 17.04 25.63
CA SER A 408 18.38 15.58 25.74
C SER A 408 18.07 14.92 24.40
N LEU A 409 16.99 15.36 23.74
CA LEU A 409 16.58 14.78 22.48
C LEU A 409 17.61 14.94 21.34
N LYS A 410 18.29 16.10 21.26
CA LYS A 410 19.38 16.30 20.29
C LYS A 410 20.55 15.35 20.58
N LEU A 411 20.85 15.10 21.85
CA LEU A 411 21.87 14.15 22.26
C LEU A 411 21.46 12.72 21.91
N GLU A 412 20.20 12.35 22.15
CA GLU A 412 19.65 11.02 21.79
C GLU A 412 19.75 10.74 20.29
N VAL A 413 19.49 11.72 19.42
CA VAL A 413 19.70 11.56 17.97
C VAL A 413 21.17 11.32 17.64
N LEU A 414 22.09 12.06 18.26
CA LEU A 414 23.52 11.88 18.06
C LEU A 414 23.97 10.49 18.53
N THR A 415 23.59 10.12 19.75
CA THR A 415 23.88 8.81 20.35
C THR A 415 23.31 7.68 19.49
N SER A 416 22.04 7.75 19.10
CA SER A 416 21.43 6.76 18.19
C SER A 416 22.19 6.68 16.87
N SER A 417 22.58 7.80 16.27
CA SER A 417 23.35 7.78 15.02
C SER A 417 24.72 7.10 15.18
N MET A 418 25.40 7.33 16.31
CA MET A 418 26.69 6.71 16.63
C MET A 418 26.56 5.22 16.96
N ASP A 419 25.58 4.84 17.78
CA ASP A 419 25.31 3.46 18.19
C ASP A 419 24.87 2.57 17.01
N ASN A 420 24.40 3.18 15.92
CA ASN A 420 24.06 2.50 14.67
C ASN A 420 25.17 2.63 13.61
N ASP A 421 26.42 2.87 14.03
CA ASP A 421 27.64 2.85 13.21
C ASP A 421 27.67 3.81 12.02
N LEU A 422 26.97 4.96 12.09
CA LEU A 422 26.96 5.93 11.00
C LEU A 422 28.38 6.37 10.58
N ILE A 423 29.31 6.49 11.52
CA ILE A 423 30.68 6.93 11.24
C ILE A 423 31.47 5.87 10.46
N ASP A 424 31.41 4.60 10.87
CA ASP A 424 32.03 3.50 10.09
C ASP A 424 31.39 3.42 8.71
N PHE A 425 30.07 3.61 8.65
CA PHE A 425 29.33 3.60 7.40
C PHE A 425 29.79 4.67 6.41
N ILE A 426 29.92 5.92 6.87
CA ILE A 426 30.47 7.01 6.06
C ILE A 426 31.88 6.65 5.59
N GLY A 427 32.73 6.14 6.49
CA GLY A 427 34.10 5.73 6.15
C GLY A 427 34.14 4.69 5.02
N ARG A 428 33.27 3.66 5.06
CA ARG A 428 33.21 2.63 4.01
C ARG A 428 32.66 3.15 2.69
N ILE A 429 31.64 4.00 2.72
CA ILE A 429 31.13 4.64 1.50
C ILE A 429 32.22 5.49 0.85
N MET A 430 32.98 6.26 1.64
CA MET A 430 34.09 7.07 1.11
C MET A 430 35.17 6.24 0.43
N VAL A 431 35.46 5.02 0.91
CA VAL A 431 36.42 4.10 0.27
C VAL A 431 35.90 3.57 -1.06
N LEU A 432 34.58 3.44 -1.23
CA LEU A 432 33.97 2.91 -2.45
C LEU A 432 33.64 3.98 -3.51
N ILE A 433 33.60 5.26 -3.14
CA ILE A 433 33.45 6.35 -4.09
C ILE A 433 34.78 6.50 -4.84
N ASP A 434 34.78 6.20 -6.14
CA ASP A 434 35.93 6.48 -7.01
C ASP A 434 36.15 8.01 -7.03
N PRO A 435 37.33 8.51 -6.60
CA PRO A 435 37.63 9.93 -6.60
C PRO A 435 37.81 10.51 -8.01
N THR A 436 37.77 9.67 -9.05
CA THR A 436 37.93 10.11 -10.44
C THR A 436 36.68 10.88 -10.89
N PRO A 437 36.79 12.17 -11.29
CA PRO A 437 35.65 12.92 -11.78
C PRO A 437 35.04 12.20 -13.00
N PRO A 438 33.69 12.21 -13.16
CA PRO A 438 33.05 11.59 -14.30
C PRO A 438 33.67 12.18 -15.57
N LYS A 439 34.24 11.31 -16.41
CA LYS A 439 34.72 11.72 -17.73
C LYS A 439 33.52 12.32 -18.47
N LEU A 440 33.60 13.60 -18.84
CA LEU A 440 32.65 14.22 -19.75
C LEU A 440 32.61 13.38 -21.03
N ILE A 441 31.56 12.59 -21.18
CA ILE A 441 31.24 11.95 -22.46
C ILE A 441 30.50 13.01 -23.26
N ASP A 442 31.14 13.50 -24.32
CA ASP A 442 30.55 14.37 -25.35
C ASP A 442 29.47 13.58 -26.13
N SER A 443 28.31 13.37 -25.52
CA SER A 443 27.14 12.83 -26.21
C SER A 443 25.84 13.38 -25.63
N GLY A 444 25.54 14.65 -25.91
CA GLY A 444 24.20 15.20 -26.20
C GLY A 444 23.01 14.95 -25.27
N THR A 445 23.16 14.28 -24.13
CA THR A 445 22.06 13.97 -23.21
C THR A 445 22.58 14.02 -21.77
N THR A 446 22.70 15.23 -21.25
CA THR A 446 23.19 15.47 -19.89
C THR A 446 22.02 15.41 -18.92
N ILE A 447 21.87 14.31 -18.17
CA ILE A 447 21.34 14.39 -16.80
C ILE A 447 22.54 14.76 -15.94
N SER A 448 22.72 16.07 -15.71
CA SER A 448 23.73 16.55 -14.78
C SER A 448 23.27 16.23 -13.36
N CYS A 449 23.84 15.19 -12.75
CA CYS A 449 23.81 15.04 -11.32
C CYS A 449 24.91 15.96 -10.74
N SER A 450 24.63 17.25 -10.69
CA SER A 450 25.47 18.21 -9.98
C SER A 450 25.30 17.93 -8.49
N ILE A 451 26.32 17.34 -7.85
CA ILE A 451 26.42 17.40 -6.39
C ILE A 451 26.86 18.82 -6.06
N GLU A 452 25.89 19.74 -5.98
CA GLU A 452 26.11 21.02 -5.32
C GLU A 452 26.18 20.75 -3.81
N PHE A 453 27.39 20.60 -3.29
CA PHE A 453 27.63 20.89 -1.89
C PHE A 453 27.35 22.38 -1.70
N GLY A 454 26.12 22.74 -1.33
CA GLY A 454 25.80 24.09 -0.88
C GLY A 454 26.71 24.44 0.29
N THR A 455 27.71 25.26 0.02
CA THR A 455 28.72 25.75 0.97
C THR A 455 28.14 26.73 2.00
N ASP A 456 26.86 27.07 1.92
CA ASP A 456 26.23 28.06 2.77
C ASP A 456 25.51 27.41 3.96
N ALA A 457 26.25 26.76 4.86
CA ALA A 457 25.72 26.41 6.20
C ALA A 457 26.79 26.06 7.25
N TRP A 458 28.06 26.41 7.05
CA TRP A 458 29.09 26.37 8.09
C TRP A 458 29.48 27.79 8.50
N TYR A 459 28.53 28.51 9.10
CA TYR A 459 28.76 29.60 10.06
C TYR A 459 27.61 29.63 11.06
#